data_AF-A0A3D0YVN4-F1
#
_entry.id   AF-A0A3D0YVN4-F1
#
_cell.length_a   1.000
_cell.length_b   1.000
_cell.length_c   1.000
_cell.angle_alpha   90.00
_cell.angle_beta   90.00
_cell.angle_gamma   90.00
#
_symmetry.space_group_name_H-M   'P 1'
#
loop_
_entity.id
_entity.type
_entity.pdbx_description
1 polymer ?
#
loop_
_entity_poly.entity_id
_entity_poly.type
_entity_poly.pdbx_seq_one_letter_code
_entity_poly.pdbx_strand_id
1 'polypeptide(L)'
;MKGKLLLKGAVWGIILGTIGGYLFNAKTGKQNRGKLKTAAAKLGKRLTSELDQVSDVTKKHYDAMVNKVVDDLKKDKTMSREAWDEISKELKSRWAMVNSEVKSAVATKVKKSTTKKKK
;
A
#
# COMPACT_ATOMS: atom_id res chain seq x y z
N MET A 1 -9.78 -17.67 -2.31
CA MET A 1 -8.38 -17.21 -2.51
C MET A 1 -8.22 -16.03 -3.49
N LYS A 2 -9.06 -15.86 -4.54
CA LYS A 2 -8.90 -14.80 -5.56
C LYS A 2 -9.03 -13.34 -5.04
N GLY A 3 -9.88 -13.08 -4.06
CA GLY A 3 -10.07 -11.71 -3.52
C GLY A 3 -8.88 -11.16 -2.71
N LYS A 4 -8.12 -12.04 -2.02
CA LYS A 4 -6.87 -11.63 -1.35
C LYS A 4 -5.80 -11.24 -2.38
N LEU A 5 -5.76 -11.91 -3.53
CA LEU A 5 -4.78 -11.61 -4.59
C LEU A 5 -5.01 -10.24 -5.23
N LEU A 6 -6.29 -9.87 -5.43
CA LEU A 6 -6.67 -8.57 -6.01
C LEU A 6 -6.37 -7.41 -5.05
N LEU A 7 -6.70 -7.56 -3.76
CA LEU A 7 -6.37 -6.58 -2.73
C LEU A 7 -4.84 -6.35 -2.64
N LYS A 8 -4.07 -7.43 -2.68
CA LYS A 8 -2.60 -7.38 -2.72
C LYS A 8 -2.09 -6.64 -3.94
N GLY A 9 -2.59 -6.98 -5.14
CA GLY A 9 -2.18 -6.33 -6.38
C GLY A 9 -2.43 -4.82 -6.37
N ALA A 10 -3.62 -4.40 -5.91
CA ALA A 10 -3.99 -2.99 -5.87
C ALA A 10 -3.17 -2.17 -4.86
N VAL A 11 -2.98 -2.69 -3.64
CA VAL A 11 -2.14 -2.05 -2.61
C VAL A 11 -0.70 -1.90 -3.11
N TRP A 12 -0.16 -2.93 -3.76
CA TRP A 12 1.17 -2.87 -4.37
C TRP A 12 1.25 -1.85 -5.52
N GLY A 13 0.22 -1.78 -6.37
CA GLY A 13 0.14 -0.79 -7.45
C GLY A 13 0.16 0.64 -6.93
N ILE A 14 -0.59 0.91 -5.85
CA ILE A 14 -0.63 2.25 -5.23
C ILE A 14 0.72 2.58 -4.59
N ILE A 15 1.32 1.65 -3.84
CA ILE A 15 2.64 1.85 -3.21
C ILE A 15 3.73 2.11 -4.25
N LEU A 16 3.76 1.29 -5.31
CA LEU A 16 4.71 1.46 -6.41
C LEU A 16 4.45 2.75 -7.19
N GLY A 17 3.20 3.16 -7.37
CA GLY A 17 2.84 4.44 -8.00
C GLY A 17 3.19 5.64 -7.14
N THR A 18 3.11 5.52 -5.82
CA THR A 18 3.45 6.58 -4.85
C THR A 18 4.96 6.80 -4.80
N ILE A 19 5.72 5.71 -4.60
CA ILE A 19 7.19 5.76 -4.60
C ILE A 19 7.73 6.07 -6.00
N GLY A 20 7.09 5.55 -7.05
CA GLY A 20 7.42 5.83 -8.44
C GLY A 20 7.12 7.28 -8.85
N GLY A 21 6.06 7.89 -8.33
CA GLY A 21 5.76 9.30 -8.51
C GLY A 21 6.82 10.20 -7.85
N TYR A 22 7.23 9.86 -6.63
CA TYR A 22 8.37 10.50 -5.96
C TYR A 22 9.68 10.38 -6.77
N LEU A 23 9.84 9.27 -7.51
CA LEU A 23 11.01 8.94 -8.33
C LEU A 23 11.07 9.70 -9.67
N PHE A 24 9.93 10.16 -10.20
CA PHE A 24 9.90 11.01 -11.38
C PHE A 24 10.41 12.44 -11.11
N ASN A 25 10.63 12.78 -9.84
CA ASN A 25 11.34 14.00 -9.47
C ASN A 25 12.86 13.80 -9.70
N ALA A 26 13.45 14.55 -10.62
CA ALA A 26 14.79 14.35 -11.20
C ALA A 26 15.95 14.24 -10.19
N LYS A 27 15.77 14.67 -8.93
CA LYS A 27 16.79 14.63 -7.87
C LYS A 27 17.17 13.22 -7.39
N THR A 28 16.33 12.19 -7.54
CA THR A 28 16.58 10.86 -6.95
C THR A 28 17.23 9.82 -7.88
N GLY A 29 17.34 10.06 -9.18
CA GLY A 29 18.30 9.43 -10.10
C GLY A 29 18.41 7.89 -10.18
N LYS A 30 19.28 7.42 -11.09
CA LYS A 30 19.61 5.98 -11.29
C LYS A 30 20.21 5.33 -10.03
N GLN A 31 20.94 6.10 -9.22
CA GLN A 31 21.66 5.62 -8.03
C GLN A 31 20.77 5.15 -6.88
N ASN A 32 19.59 5.76 -6.68
CA ASN A 32 18.69 5.34 -5.58
C ASN A 32 17.66 4.29 -5.98
N ARG A 33 17.57 3.87 -7.26
CA ARG A 33 16.61 2.84 -7.70
C ARG A 33 16.69 1.54 -6.88
N GLY A 34 17.89 1.10 -6.49
CA GLY A 34 18.06 -0.11 -5.66
C GLY A 34 17.51 0.05 -4.24
N LYS A 35 17.83 1.18 -3.60
CA LYS A 35 17.31 1.51 -2.26
C LYS A 35 15.80 1.71 -2.28
N LEU A 36 15.28 2.35 -3.34
CA LEU A 36 13.86 2.57 -3.60
C LEU A 36 13.09 1.28 -3.83
N LYS A 37 13.61 0.36 -4.64
CA LYS A 37 12.99 -0.95 -4.85
C LYS A 37 12.92 -1.72 -3.53
N THR A 38 13.96 -1.63 -2.71
CA THR A 38 14.00 -2.25 -1.39
C THR A 38 12.99 -1.60 -0.44
N ALA A 39 12.95 -0.27 -0.39
CA ALA A 39 12.00 0.51 0.41
C ALA A 39 10.54 0.19 0.02
N ALA A 40 10.23 0.20 -1.29
CA ALA A 40 8.93 -0.16 -1.83
C ALA A 40 8.55 -1.60 -1.49
N ALA A 41 9.50 -2.53 -1.59
CA ALA A 41 9.24 -3.92 -1.27
C ALA A 41 8.93 -4.13 0.22
N LYS A 42 9.68 -3.46 1.11
CA LYS A 42 9.44 -3.50 2.56
C LYS A 42 8.09 -2.86 2.91
N LEU A 43 7.82 -1.68 2.37
CA LEU A 43 6.57 -0.94 2.58
C LEU A 43 5.37 -1.75 2.10
N GLY A 44 5.43 -2.25 0.87
CA GLY A 44 4.43 -3.13 0.26
C GLY A 44 4.15 -4.37 1.08
N LYS A 45 5.20 -5.09 1.50
CA LYS A 45 5.06 -6.30 2.30
C LYS A 45 4.42 -6.03 3.67
N ARG A 46 4.84 -4.97 4.38
CA ARG A 46 4.31 -4.63 5.70
C ARG A 46 2.87 -4.13 5.65
N LEU A 47 2.56 -3.17 4.77
CA LEU A 47 1.19 -2.66 4.59
C LEU A 47 0.24 -3.77 4.17
N THR A 48 0.66 -4.62 3.23
CA THR A 48 -0.14 -5.78 2.82
C THR A 48 -0.41 -6.74 3.97
N SER A 49 0.59 -7.02 4.81
CA SER A 49 0.46 -7.94 5.93
C SER A 49 -0.52 -7.40 6.98
N GLU A 50 -0.42 -6.12 7.32
CA GLU A 50 -1.32 -5.48 8.28
C GLU A 50 -2.75 -5.43 7.70
N LEU A 51 -2.91 -5.05 6.42
CA LEU A 51 -4.21 -5.07 5.73
C LEU A 51 -4.82 -6.46 5.60
N ASP A 52 -4.00 -7.52 5.51
CA ASP A 52 -4.48 -8.91 5.45
C ASP A 52 -5.02 -9.41 6.80
N GLN A 53 -4.66 -8.75 7.90
CA GLN A 53 -5.09 -9.08 9.27
C GLN A 53 -6.38 -8.37 9.67
N VAL A 54 -6.70 -7.25 9.03
CA VAL A 54 -7.98 -6.55 9.25
C VAL A 54 -9.03 -6.94 8.21
N SER A 55 -10.23 -7.25 8.70
CA SER A 55 -11.40 -7.56 7.87
C SER A 55 -12.09 -6.31 7.32
N ASP A 56 -11.95 -5.18 8.03
CA ASP A 56 -12.49 -3.89 7.63
C ASP A 56 -11.42 -2.80 7.82
N VAL A 57 -11.21 -2.00 6.78
CA VAL A 57 -10.16 -0.98 6.74
C VAL A 57 -10.85 0.37 6.68
N THR A 58 -10.92 1.05 7.82
CA THR A 58 -11.36 2.45 7.87
C THR A 58 -10.20 3.39 7.55
N LYS A 59 -10.50 4.63 7.16
CA LYS A 59 -9.47 5.66 6.92
C LYS A 59 -8.55 5.82 8.12
N LYS A 60 -9.12 5.91 9.32
CA LYS A 60 -8.36 6.07 10.57
C LYS A 60 -7.43 4.89 10.82
N HIS A 61 -7.89 3.66 10.53
CA HIS A 61 -7.08 2.46 10.67
C HIS A 61 -5.94 2.41 9.63
N TYR A 62 -6.24 2.76 8.39
CA TYR A 62 -5.24 2.88 7.33
C TYR A 62 -4.17 3.93 7.65
N ASP A 63 -4.57 5.13 8.06
CA ASP A 63 -3.63 6.20 8.40
C ASP A 63 -2.70 5.78 9.55
N ALA A 64 -3.23 5.07 10.55
CA ALA A 64 -2.45 4.50 11.66
C ALA A 64 -1.47 3.42 11.18
N MET A 65 -1.91 2.50 10.30
CA MET A 65 -1.02 1.51 9.69
C MET A 65 0.11 2.17 8.88
N VAL A 66 -0.22 3.14 8.02
CA VAL A 66 0.78 3.86 7.22
C VAL A 66 1.80 4.54 8.14
N ASN A 67 1.36 5.23 9.18
CA ASN A 67 2.25 5.85 10.16
C ASN A 67 3.19 4.82 10.81
N LYS A 68 2.62 3.74 11.36
CA LYS A 68 3.39 2.70 12.03
C LYS A 68 4.44 2.09 11.10
N VAL A 69 4.05 1.75 9.88
CA VAL A 69 4.96 1.13 8.90
C VAL A 69 6.05 2.11 8.46
N VAL A 70 5.69 3.37 8.19
CA VAL A 70 6.67 4.39 7.79
C VAL A 70 7.63 4.71 8.91
N ASP A 71 7.17 4.86 10.16
CA ASP A 71 8.03 5.16 11.30
C ASP A 71 9.02 4.03 11.60
N ASP A 72 8.62 2.78 11.39
CA ASP A 72 9.53 1.64 11.44
C ASP A 72 10.58 1.68 10.32
N LEU A 73 10.20 2.09 9.11
CA LEU A 73 11.12 2.19 7.98
C LEU A 73 12.05 3.40 8.10
N LYS A 74 11.64 4.50 8.74
CA LYS A 74 12.55 5.62 9.05
C LYS A 74 13.76 5.18 9.88
N LYS A 75 13.61 4.14 10.71
CA LYS A 75 14.71 3.58 11.53
C LYS A 75 15.74 2.82 10.69
N ASP A 76 15.34 2.30 9.53
CA ASP A 76 16.18 1.43 8.70
C ASP A 76 17.15 2.19 7.77
N LYS A 77 17.05 3.53 7.74
CA LYS A 77 17.90 4.45 6.96
C LYS A 77 18.00 4.10 5.45
N THR A 78 17.05 3.35 4.89
CA THR A 78 17.02 3.06 3.44
C THR A 78 16.74 4.31 2.61
N MET A 79 16.03 5.27 3.18
CA MET A 79 15.75 6.60 2.60
C MET A 79 15.84 7.68 3.68
N SER A 80 15.87 8.96 3.25
CA SER A 80 15.83 10.08 4.19
C SER A 80 14.49 10.15 4.93
N ARG A 81 14.47 10.81 6.09
CA ARG A 81 13.24 10.98 6.87
C ARG A 81 12.21 11.81 6.09
N GLU A 82 12.65 12.85 5.37
CA GLU A 82 11.75 13.67 4.56
C GLU A 82 11.10 12.84 3.45
N ALA A 83 11.86 11.96 2.79
CA ALA A 83 11.32 11.08 1.76
C ALA A 83 10.24 10.14 2.34
N TRP A 84 10.47 9.60 3.54
CA TRP A 84 9.48 8.78 4.24
C TRP A 84 8.24 9.58 4.64
N ASP A 85 8.39 10.83 5.07
CA ASP A 85 7.27 11.72 5.40
C ASP A 85 6.43 12.07 4.17
N GLU A 86 7.08 12.31 3.02
CA GLU A 86 6.40 12.59 1.76
C GLU A 86 5.65 11.35 1.23
N ILE A 87 6.29 10.18 1.29
CA ILE A 87 5.64 8.90 0.96
C ILE A 87 4.43 8.64 1.88
N SER A 88 4.55 8.93 3.18
CA SER A 88 3.44 8.79 4.13
C SER A 88 2.27 9.71 3.80
N LYS A 89 2.55 10.99 3.52
CA LYS A 89 1.53 11.97 3.11
C LYS A 89 0.82 11.54 1.83
N GLU A 90 1.58 11.13 0.82
CA GLU A 90 1.04 10.73 -0.48
C GLU A 90 0.19 9.45 -0.36
N LEU A 91 0.63 8.45 0.42
CA LEU A 91 -0.14 7.23 0.68
C LEU A 91 -1.48 7.51 1.36
N LYS A 92 -1.51 8.45 2.32
CA LYS A 92 -2.74 8.87 3.00
C LYS A 92 -3.65 9.71 2.12
N SER A 93 -3.08 10.61 1.32
CA SER A 93 -3.81 11.40 0.32
C SER A 93 -4.53 10.50 -0.67
N ARG A 94 -3.87 9.40 -1.08
CA ARG A 94 -4.42 8.38 -1.98
C ARG A 94 -5.40 7.41 -1.31
N TRP A 95 -5.81 7.63 -0.07
CA TRP A 95 -6.78 6.78 0.62
C TRP A 95 -8.06 6.56 -0.20
N ALA A 96 -8.58 7.57 -0.90
CA ALA A 96 -9.79 7.41 -1.73
C ALA A 96 -9.62 6.31 -2.80
N MET A 97 -8.43 6.26 -3.43
CA MET A 97 -8.07 5.22 -4.39
C MET A 97 -7.90 3.87 -3.71
N VAL A 98 -7.18 3.82 -2.58
CA VAL A 98 -7.01 2.59 -1.78
C VAL A 98 -8.35 2.03 -1.34
N ASN A 99 -9.24 2.86 -0.81
CA ASN A 99 -10.57 2.47 -0.35
C ASN A 99 -11.44 1.97 -1.49
N SER A 100 -11.36 2.60 -2.67
CA SER A 100 -12.07 2.14 -3.88
C SER A 100 -11.59 0.73 -4.28
N GLU A 101 -10.29 0.51 -4.29
CA GLU A 101 -9.67 -0.79 -4.60
C GLU A 101 -9.97 -1.85 -3.53
N VAL A 102 -9.91 -1.48 -2.25
CA VAL A 102 -10.24 -2.34 -1.10
C VAL A 102 -11.71 -2.73 -1.17
N LYS A 103 -12.63 -1.77 -1.35
CA LYS A 103 -14.06 -2.02 -1.50
C LYS A 103 -14.34 -2.87 -2.74
N SER A 104 -13.67 -2.62 -3.85
CA SER A 104 -13.81 -3.43 -5.07
C SER A 104 -13.34 -4.87 -4.85
N ALA A 105 -12.22 -5.07 -4.14
CA ALA A 105 -11.73 -6.39 -3.77
C ALA A 105 -12.69 -7.12 -2.79
N VAL A 106 -13.34 -6.39 -1.88
CA VAL A 106 -14.35 -6.92 -0.95
C VAL A 106 -15.69 -7.20 -1.65
N ALA A 107 -16.19 -6.32 -2.52
CA ALA A 107 -17.41 -6.52 -3.30
C ALA A 107 -17.31 -7.73 -4.23
N THR A 108 -16.11 -7.99 -4.76
CA THR A 108 -15.83 -9.19 -5.57
C THR A 108 -15.88 -10.49 -4.74
N LYS A 109 -15.64 -10.45 -3.41
CA LYS A 109 -15.91 -11.60 -2.52
C LYS A 109 -17.40 -11.87 -2.38
N VAL A 110 -18.22 -10.82 -2.23
CA VAL A 110 -19.67 -10.94 -1.99
C VAL A 110 -20.41 -11.49 -3.21
N LYS A 111 -20.04 -11.09 -4.43
CA LYS A 111 -20.62 -11.67 -5.66
C LYS A 111 -20.29 -13.16 -5.84
N LYS A 112 -19.15 -13.63 -5.34
CA LYS A 112 -18.71 -15.02 -5.54
C LYS A 112 -19.27 -16.01 -4.51
N SER A 113 -19.66 -15.54 -3.32
CA SER A 113 -20.35 -16.37 -2.32
C SER A 113 -21.83 -16.57 -2.66
N THR A 114 -22.46 -15.62 -3.34
CA THR A 114 -23.86 -15.71 -3.80
C THR A 114 -24.04 -16.63 -5.02
N THR A 115 -23.05 -16.75 -5.91
CA THR A 115 -23.13 -17.71 -7.04
C THR A 115 -22.83 -19.16 -6.66
N LYS A 116 -22.26 -19.42 -5.47
CA LYS A 116 -21.93 -20.79 -5.01
C LYS A 116 -23.04 -21.46 -4.19
N LYS A 117 -24.16 -20.76 -3.93
CA LYS A 117 -25.34 -21.30 -3.21
C LYS A 117 -26.51 -21.66 -4.14
N LYS A 118 -26.28 -21.68 -5.46
CA LYS A 118 -27.21 -22.16 -6.49
C LYS A 118 -26.50 -23.17 -7.38
N LYS A 119 -26.10 -24.31 -6.79
CA LYS A 119 -25.93 -25.56 -7.52
C LYS A 119 -26.11 -26.71 -6.56
#